data_AF-A0A832WCC5-F1
#
_entry.id   AF-A0A832WCC5-F1
#
_cell.length_a   1.000
_cell.length_b   1.000
_cell.length_c   1.000
_cell.angle_alpha   90.00
_cell.angle_beta   90.00
_cell.angle_gamma   90.00
#
_symmetry.space_group_name_H-M   'P 1'
#
loop_
_entity.id
_entity.type
_entity.pdbx_description
1 polymer ?
#
loop_
_entity_poly.entity_id
_entity_poly.type
_entity_poly.pdbx_seq_one_letter_code
_entity_poly.pdbx_strand_id
1 'polypeptide(L)' 'QRKHIIRKLALQVGVPELSADARKKALQYGSMIHKALLKSR' A
#
# COMPACT_ATOMS: atom_id res chain seq x y z
N GLN A 1 -11.41 -9.57 -4.44
CA GLN A 1 -10.27 -10.15 -5.18
C GLN A 1 -9.52 -9.08 -5.96
N ARG A 2 -8.50 -8.42 -5.37
CA ARG A 2 -7.63 -7.45 -6.08
C ARG A 2 -6.17 -7.91 -5.97
N LYS A 3 -5.43 -7.81 -7.07
CA LYS A 3 -3.98 -8.14 -7.16
C LYS A 3 -3.57 -9.59 -6.84
N HIS A 4 -4.47 -10.57 -7.04
CA HIS A 4 -4.20 -11.99 -6.71
C HIS A 4 -2.85 -12.51 -7.21
N ILE A 5 -2.50 -12.23 -8.47
CA ILE A 5 -1.23 -12.69 -9.05
C ILE A 5 0.01 -12.05 -8.40
N ILE A 6 -0.05 -10.76 -8.08
CA ILE A 6 1.07 -10.04 -7.46
C ILE A 6 1.27 -10.50 -6.01
N ARG A 7 0.19 -10.77 -5.28
CA ARG A 7 0.27 -11.30 -3.91
C ARG A 7 0.85 -12.70 -3.88
N LYS A 8 0.39 -13.57 -4.79
CA LYS A 8 0.93 -14.92 -4.93
C LYS A 8 2.43 -14.89 -5.23
N LEU A 9 2.85 -14.01 -6.15
CA LEU A 9 4.26 -13.82 -6.45
C LEU A 9 5.06 -13.29 -5.24
N ALA A 10 4.52 -12.30 -4.51
CA ALA A 10 5.17 -11.73 -3.32
C ALA A 10 5.43 -12.79 -2.25
N LEU A 11 4.45 -13.68 -1.99
CA LEU A 11 4.61 -14.81 -1.07
C LEU A 11 5.66 -15.80 -1.57
N GLN A 12 5.70 -16.09 -2.88
CA GLN A 12 6.69 -16.98 -3.48
C GLN A 12 8.13 -16.46 -3.35
N VAL A 13 8.33 -15.15 -3.34
CA VAL A 13 9.66 -14.52 -3.16
C VAL A 13 9.99 -14.24 -1.68
N GLY A 14 9.17 -14.71 -0.74
CA GLY A 14 9.45 -14.64 0.70
C GLY A 14 9.04 -13.34 1.41
N VAL A 15 8.20 -12.50 0.78
CA VAL A 15 7.63 -11.33 1.47
C VAL A 15 6.72 -11.82 2.61
N PRO A 16 6.82 -11.25 3.83
CA PRO A 16 5.93 -11.60 4.94
C PRO A 16 4.46 -11.44 4.57
N GLU A 17 3.61 -12.37 5.03
CA GLU A 17 2.17 -12.40 4.73
C GLU A 17 1.47 -11.08 5.10
N LEU A 18 1.82 -10.52 6.26
CA LEU A 18 1.39 -9.20 6.72
C LEU A 18 1.61 -8.08 5.68
N SER A 19 2.73 -8.11 4.98
CA SER A 19 3.07 -7.12 3.94
C SER A 19 2.43 -7.45 2.59
N ALA A 20 2.37 -8.74 2.21
CA ALA A 20 1.77 -9.19 0.96
C ALA A 20 0.25 -8.94 0.92
N ASP A 21 -0.44 -9.16 2.04
CA ASP A 21 -1.88 -8.99 2.16
C ASP A 21 -2.34 -7.59 2.59
N ALA A 22 -1.40 -6.72 2.93
CA ALA A 22 -1.66 -5.33 3.22
C ALA A 22 -2.55 -4.69 2.14
N ARG A 23 -3.53 -3.88 2.57
CA ARG A 23 -4.38 -3.15 1.64
C ARG A 23 -3.56 -2.08 0.94
N LYS A 24 -3.65 -2.03 -0.39
CA LYS A 24 -3.02 -0.97 -1.19
C LYS A 24 -3.53 0.39 -0.72
N LYS A 25 -2.66 1.20 -0.13
CA LYS A 25 -2.86 2.63 0.07
C LYS A 25 -1.76 3.40 -0.64
N ALA A 26 -2.10 4.54 -1.23
CA ALA A 26 -1.08 5.45 -1.74
C ALA A 26 -0.42 6.19 -0.57
N LEU A 27 0.86 6.55 -0.73
CA LEU A 27 1.66 7.21 0.30
C LEU A 27 0.95 8.44 0.87
N GLN A 28 0.30 9.24 0.01
CA GLN A 28 -0.44 10.44 0.41
C GLN A 28 -1.49 10.22 1.51
N TYR A 29 -2.09 9.03 1.58
CA TYR A 29 -3.11 8.72 2.57
C TYR A 29 -2.51 8.25 3.89
N GLY A 30 -1.29 7.73 3.88
CA GLY A 30 -0.56 7.37 5.11
C GLY A 30 0.14 8.57 5.73
N SER A 31 0.78 9.40 4.91
CA SER A 31 1.51 10.59 5.36
C SER A 31 0.63 11.83 5.54
N MET A 32 -0.65 11.76 5.11
CA MET A 32 -1.58 12.89 5.12
C MET A 32 -1.12 14.10 4.30
N ILE A 33 -0.14 13.93 3.40
CA ILE A 33 0.41 15.00 2.56
C ILE A 33 -0.69 15.72 1.78
N HIS A 34 -1.69 15.00 1.26
CA HIS A 34 -2.82 15.59 0.56
C HIS A 34 -3.61 16.60 1.41
N LYS A 35 -3.64 16.43 2.75
CA LYS A 35 -4.27 17.41 3.65
C LYS A 35 -3.32 18.56 3.99
N ALA A 36 -2.04 18.26 4.19
CA ALA A 36 -1.04 19.27 4.50
C ALA A 36 -0.90 20.30 3.36
N LEU A 37 -0.85 19.83 2.11
CA LEU A 37 -0.77 20.69 0.92
C LEU A 37 -2.00 21.61 0.77
N LEU A 38 -3.19 21.18 1.23
CA LEU A 38 -4.41 22.00 1.19
C LEU A 38 -4.39 23.12 2.25
N LYS A 39 -3.71 22.94 3.38
CA LYS A 39 -3.62 23.94 4.47
C LYS A 39 -2.53 24.98 4.26
N SER A 40 -1.57 24.70 3.38
CA SER A 40 -0.42 25.57 3.09
C SER A 40 -0.71 26.61 1.98
N ARG A 41 -1.93 26.62 1.44
CA ARG A 41 -2.43 27.65 0.52
C ARG A 41 -3.19 28.70 1.31
#